data_AF-X1VQ78-F1
#
_entry.id   AF-X1VQ78-F1
#
_cell.length_a   1.000
_cell.length_b   1.000
_cell.length_c   1.000
_cell.angle_alpha   90.00
_cell.angle_beta   90.00
_cell.angle_gamma   90.00
#
_symmetry.space_group_name_H-M   'P 1'
#
loop_
_entity.id
_entity.type
_entity.pdbx_description
1 polymer ?
#
loop_
_entity_poly.entity_id
_entity_poly.type
_entity_poly.pdbx_seq_one_letter_code
_entity_poly.pdbx_strand_id
1 'polypeptide(L)'
;DILKEALQVEKDGEERYRSEGYGQYYGWEWFQVHAPTPRLHKMVTEKILDITLSTRSGTHFRVKEPELALEVIKALEEPTLQPPPSVIPENLFNIIVGHDNIKTLVRYAIDAEKAVHLLFTGPPASAKTLFLMELARLPDSYYCLAQTTSQAGLANLLFTYQPQFLLIDEIDRLTGEHVGVLNS
;
A
#
# COMPACT_ATOMS: atom_id res chain seq x y z
N ASP A 1 -10.04 7.55 10.75
CA ASP A 1 -10.69 6.53 9.89
C ASP A 1 -11.99 6.14 10.57
N ILE A 2 -13.11 6.14 9.84
CA ILE A 2 -14.45 5.94 10.40
C ILE A 2 -14.57 4.57 11.06
N LEU A 3 -13.95 3.53 10.47
CA LEU A 3 -14.05 2.17 11.01
C LEU A 3 -13.29 2.03 12.35
N LYS A 4 -12.13 2.67 12.49
CA LYS A 4 -11.37 2.73 13.76
C LYS A 4 -12.16 3.43 14.86
N GLU A 5 -12.76 4.56 14.52
CA GLU A 5 -13.58 5.34 15.45
C GLU A 5 -14.84 4.57 15.86
N ALA A 6 -15.51 3.91 14.92
CA ALA A 6 -16.65 3.03 15.18
C ALA A 6 -16.31 1.89 16.14
N LEU A 7 -15.18 1.21 15.94
CA LEU A 7 -14.71 0.14 16.84
C LEU A 7 -14.44 0.66 18.26
N GLN A 8 -13.83 1.84 18.38
CA GLN A 8 -13.56 2.46 19.68
C GLN A 8 -14.86 2.86 20.40
N VAL A 9 -15.77 3.53 19.70
CA VAL A 9 -17.07 3.94 20.24
C VAL A 9 -17.92 2.73 20.65
N GLU A 10 -17.91 1.66 19.85
CA GLU A 10 -18.62 0.43 20.15
C GLU A 10 -18.09 -0.22 21.43
N LYS A 11 -16.76 -0.32 21.59
CA LYS A 11 -16.13 -0.84 22.80
C LYS A 11 -16.47 0.00 24.03
N ASP A 12 -16.33 1.31 23.94
CA ASP A 12 -16.61 2.23 25.05
C ASP A 12 -18.11 2.19 25.43
N GLY A 13 -18.99 2.05 24.45
CA GLY A 13 -20.43 1.88 24.63
C GLY A 13 -20.78 0.59 25.35
N GLU A 14 -20.20 -0.55 24.94
CA GLU A 14 -20.41 -1.84 25.60
C GLU A 14 -19.91 -1.85 27.04
N GLU A 15 -18.73 -1.29 27.29
CA GLU A 15 -18.17 -1.19 28.65
C GLU A 15 -19.05 -0.33 29.56
N ARG A 16 -19.51 0.82 29.05
CA ARG A 16 -20.41 1.71 29.79
C ARG A 16 -21.71 1.01 30.15
N TYR A 17 -22.41 0.42 29.17
CA TYR A 17 -23.68 -0.28 29.40
C TYR A 17 -23.52 -1.40 30.44
N ARG A 18 -22.44 -2.19 30.32
CA ARG A 18 -22.11 -3.25 31.28
C ARG A 18 -21.89 -2.71 32.69
N SER A 19 -21.17 -1.59 32.84
CA SER A 19 -20.84 -0.99 34.14
C SER A 19 -22.03 -0.34 34.84
N GLU A 20 -22.94 0.27 34.07
CA GLU A 20 -24.10 0.99 34.57
C GLU A 20 -25.32 0.07 34.78
N GLY A 21 -25.20 -1.21 34.40
CA GLY A 21 -26.28 -2.19 34.50
C GLY A 21 -27.39 -1.98 33.47
N TYR A 22 -27.15 -1.16 32.44
CA TYR A 22 -28.02 -1.07 31.27
C TYR A 22 -27.89 -2.37 30.49
N GLY A 23 -29.01 -2.94 30.05
CA GLY A 23 -29.07 -4.28 29.47
C GLY A 23 -28.22 -4.48 28.21
N GLN A 24 -28.84 -4.54 27.04
CA GLN A 24 -28.10 -4.77 25.79
C GLN A 24 -27.65 -3.46 25.17
N TYR A 25 -26.39 -3.37 24.78
CA TYR A 25 -25.89 -2.26 23.96
C TYR A 25 -26.37 -2.41 22.52
N TYR A 26 -27.09 -1.39 22.03
CA TYR A 26 -27.72 -1.41 20.71
C TYR A 26 -26.84 -0.85 19.59
N GLY A 27 -25.65 -0.34 19.86
CA GLY A 27 -24.76 0.25 18.85
C GLY A 27 -24.64 1.77 18.97
N TRP A 28 -24.07 2.39 17.94
CA TRP A 28 -23.75 3.81 17.92
C TRP A 28 -24.45 4.54 16.78
N GLU A 29 -24.64 5.85 16.94
CA GLU A 29 -25.24 6.72 15.94
C GLU A 29 -24.20 7.52 15.15
N TRP A 30 -24.61 8.06 14.01
CA TRP A 30 -23.73 8.76 13.05
C TRP A 30 -22.90 9.89 13.67
N PHE A 31 -23.45 10.60 14.67
CA PHE A 31 -22.77 11.73 15.31
C PHE A 31 -21.67 11.28 16.28
N GLN A 32 -21.70 10.03 16.76
CA GLN A 32 -20.68 9.51 17.68
C GLN A 32 -19.39 9.14 16.95
N VAL A 33 -19.48 8.83 15.65
CA VAL A 33 -18.34 8.48 14.78
C VAL A 33 -18.06 9.56 13.72
N HIS A 34 -18.71 10.72 13.86
CA HIS A 34 -18.57 11.89 12.97
C HIS A 34 -18.65 11.57 11.46
N ALA A 35 -19.51 10.61 11.08
CA ALA A 35 -19.61 10.12 9.72
C ALA A 35 -20.91 10.56 9.03
N PRO A 36 -20.87 11.02 7.77
CA PRO A 36 -22.08 11.30 7.00
C PRO A 36 -22.94 10.05 6.81
N THR A 37 -24.25 10.17 7.05
CA THR A 37 -25.21 9.05 6.93
C THR A 37 -25.14 8.30 5.59
N PRO A 38 -24.99 8.96 4.40
CA PRO A 38 -24.83 8.23 3.13
C PRO A 38 -23.60 7.31 3.10
N ARG A 39 -22.51 7.69 3.77
CA ARG A 39 -21.30 6.87 3.87
C ARG A 39 -21.53 5.66 4.77
N LEU A 40 -22.26 5.83 5.88
CA LEU A 40 -22.66 4.71 6.75
C LEU A 40 -23.58 3.73 6.02
N HIS A 41 -24.58 4.22 5.28
CA HIS A 41 -25.43 3.36 4.45
C HIS A 41 -24.65 2.60 3.38
N LYS A 42 -23.66 3.24 2.75
CA LYS A 42 -22.76 2.55 1.82
C LYS A 42 -22.00 1.42 2.53
N MET A 43 -21.44 1.68 3.71
CA MET A 43 -20.76 0.64 4.51
C MET A 43 -21.70 -0.50 4.92
N VAL A 44 -23.00 -0.23 5.15
CA VAL A 44 -24.01 -1.28 5.35
C VAL A 44 -24.20 -2.10 4.06
N THR A 45 -24.32 -1.46 2.90
CA THR A 45 -24.46 -2.19 1.62
C THR A 45 -23.22 -3.02 1.26
N GLU A 46 -22.04 -2.57 1.70
CA GLU A 46 -20.75 -3.28 1.55
C GLU A 46 -20.54 -4.35 2.63
N LYS A 47 -21.52 -4.56 3.54
CA LYS A 47 -21.49 -5.54 4.63
C LYS A 47 -20.40 -5.31 5.67
N ILE A 48 -19.95 -4.07 5.83
CA ILE A 48 -18.98 -3.66 6.86
C ILE A 48 -19.70 -3.36 8.17
N LEU A 49 -20.90 -2.76 8.08
CA LEU A 49 -21.74 -2.40 9.22
C LEU A 49 -23.10 -3.13 9.15
N ASP A 50 -23.68 -3.37 10.31
CA ASP A 50 -25.08 -3.79 10.45
C ASP A 50 -25.91 -2.70 11.14
N ILE A 51 -27.18 -2.60 10.76
CA ILE A 51 -28.17 -1.77 11.46
C ILE A 51 -28.83 -2.64 12.52
N THR A 52 -28.62 -2.29 13.79
CA THR A 52 -29.07 -3.08 14.95
C THR A 52 -30.36 -2.55 15.57
N LEU A 53 -30.58 -1.24 15.48
CA LEU A 53 -31.82 -0.60 15.90
C LEU A 53 -32.13 0.56 14.98
N SER A 54 -33.37 0.63 14.48
CA SER A 54 -33.86 1.76 13.70
C SER A 54 -35.18 2.24 14.28
N THR A 55 -35.22 3.52 14.62
CA THR A 55 -36.39 4.18 15.21
C THR A 55 -36.67 5.49 14.47
N ARG A 56 -37.78 6.16 14.81
CA ARG A 56 -38.09 7.49 14.26
C ARG A 56 -37.10 8.56 14.74
N SER A 57 -36.42 8.32 15.87
CA SER A 57 -35.50 9.27 16.51
C SER A 57 -34.03 9.00 16.20
N GLY A 58 -33.67 7.85 15.63
CA GLY A 58 -32.27 7.49 15.41
C GLY A 58 -32.06 6.09 14.86
N THR A 59 -30.89 5.89 14.26
CA THR A 59 -30.43 4.62 13.68
C THR A 59 -29.10 4.26 14.31
N HIS A 60 -29.04 3.08 14.91
CA HIS A 60 -27.85 2.54 15.55
C HIS A 60 -27.18 1.53 14.63
N PHE A 61 -25.86 1.61 14.59
CA PHE A 61 -24.98 0.78 13.78
C PHE A 61 -24.03 -0.01 14.68
N ARG A 62 -23.59 -1.16 14.19
CA ARG A 62 -22.48 -1.93 14.75
C ARG A 62 -21.54 -2.38 13.65
N VAL A 63 -20.27 -2.59 14.01
CA VAL A 63 -19.32 -3.24 13.13
C VAL A 63 -19.68 -4.71 13.03
N LYS A 64 -19.84 -5.21 11.79
CA LYS A 64 -20.36 -6.56 11.56
C LYS A 64 -19.43 -7.67 12.08
N GLU A 65 -18.13 -7.52 11.81
CA GLU A 65 -17.09 -8.45 12.25
C GLU A 65 -15.96 -7.65 12.91
N PRO A 66 -16.09 -7.29 14.20
CA PRO A 66 -15.14 -6.41 14.88
C PRO A 66 -13.71 -6.95 14.92
N GLU A 67 -13.56 -8.26 15.13
CA GLU A 67 -12.26 -8.94 15.18
C GLU A 67 -11.54 -8.88 13.83
N LEU A 68 -12.23 -9.25 12.75
CA LEU A 68 -11.68 -9.18 11.39
C LEU A 68 -11.37 -7.74 10.98
N ALA A 69 -12.25 -6.79 11.33
CA ALA A 69 -12.02 -5.37 11.05
C ALA A 69 -10.75 -4.86 11.75
N LEU A 70 -10.52 -5.24 13.01
CA LEU A 70 -9.31 -4.92 13.75
C LEU A 70 -8.06 -5.57 13.12
N GLU A 71 -8.13 -6.82 12.70
CA GLU A 71 -7.03 -7.51 12.01
C GLU A 71 -6.65 -6.83 10.71
N VAL A 72 -7.62 -6.49 9.87
CA VAL A 72 -7.39 -5.77 8.61
C VAL A 72 -6.81 -4.39 8.87
N ILE A 73 -7.37 -3.66 9.85
CA ILE A 73 -6.85 -2.36 10.25
C ILE A 73 -5.39 -2.47 10.69
N LYS A 74 -5.04 -3.46 11.53
CA LYS A 74 -3.67 -3.69 11.97
C LYS A 74 -2.76 -4.05 10.79
N ALA A 75 -3.19 -4.93 9.89
CA ALA A 75 -2.43 -5.29 8.71
C ALA A 75 -2.17 -4.10 7.75
N LEU A 76 -3.07 -3.11 7.74
CA LEU A 76 -2.90 -1.87 6.97
C LEU A 76 -2.07 -0.81 7.72
N GLU A 77 -2.06 -0.82 9.06
CA GLU A 77 -1.28 0.10 9.90
C GLU A 77 0.14 -0.40 10.16
N GLU A 78 0.34 -1.71 10.19
CA GLU A 78 1.66 -2.32 10.19
C GLU A 78 2.35 -1.84 8.90
N PRO A 79 3.46 -1.09 8.99
CA PRO A 79 4.31 -0.93 7.81
C PRO A 79 4.59 -2.34 7.35
N THR A 80 4.23 -2.66 6.10
CA THR A 80 4.56 -3.94 5.47
C THR A 80 5.99 -4.24 5.88
N LEU A 81 6.13 -5.20 6.81
CA LEU A 81 7.43 -5.60 7.31
C LEU A 81 8.21 -5.90 6.04
N GLN A 82 9.33 -5.18 5.92
CA GLN A 82 10.27 -5.35 4.82
C GLN A 82 10.30 -6.83 4.45
N PRO A 83 10.17 -7.19 3.16
CA PRO A 83 10.29 -8.58 2.76
C PRO A 83 11.51 -9.17 3.47
N PRO A 84 11.41 -10.40 4.02
CA PRO A 84 12.42 -10.99 4.89
C PRO A 84 13.80 -10.74 4.27
N PRO A 85 14.83 -10.34 5.05
CA PRO A 85 16.10 -9.83 4.54
C PRO A 85 16.64 -10.77 3.48
N SER A 86 16.33 -10.40 2.25
CA SER A 86 16.52 -11.26 1.12
C SER A 86 17.90 -10.94 0.62
N VAL A 87 18.76 -11.92 0.82
CA VAL A 87 20.20 -11.81 0.60
C VAL A 87 20.42 -11.32 -0.82
N ILE A 88 20.96 -10.12 -0.95
CA ILE A 88 21.39 -9.57 -2.23
C ILE A 88 22.44 -10.55 -2.80
N PRO A 89 22.25 -11.08 -4.01
CA PRO A 89 23.19 -12.03 -4.57
C PRO A 89 24.59 -11.40 -4.68
N GLU A 90 25.61 -12.03 -4.09
CA GLU A 90 26.99 -11.53 -4.20
C GLU A 90 27.48 -11.47 -5.66
N ASN A 91 26.87 -12.28 -6.53
CA ASN A 91 27.18 -12.38 -7.94
C ASN A 91 26.30 -11.50 -8.85
N LEU A 92 25.65 -10.46 -8.31
CA LEU A 92 24.64 -9.65 -9.02
C LEU A 92 25.13 -9.13 -10.38
N PHE A 93 26.39 -8.71 -10.51
CA PHE A 93 26.90 -8.13 -11.76
C PHE A 93 28.01 -8.94 -12.43
N ASN A 94 28.15 -10.23 -12.09
CA ASN A 94 29.24 -11.07 -12.62
C ASN A 94 29.17 -11.28 -14.14
N ILE A 95 27.95 -11.26 -14.71
CA ILE A 95 27.73 -11.42 -16.15
C ILE A 95 28.13 -10.15 -16.93
N ILE A 96 28.17 -8.99 -16.25
CA ILE A 96 28.47 -7.70 -16.88
C ILE A 96 29.98 -7.47 -16.85
N VAL A 97 30.62 -7.44 -18.02
CA VAL A 97 32.06 -7.16 -18.13
C VAL A 97 32.31 -5.65 -18.08
N GLY A 98 33.30 -5.22 -17.27
CA GLY A 98 33.63 -3.80 -17.09
C GLY A 98 32.60 -3.03 -16.28
N HIS A 99 32.50 -1.71 -16.53
CA HIS A 99 31.56 -0.80 -15.85
C HIS A 99 31.67 -0.76 -14.31
N ASP A 100 32.87 -0.97 -13.76
CA ASP A 100 33.08 -1.14 -12.31
C ASP A 100 32.60 0.08 -11.49
N ASN A 101 32.80 1.30 -12.03
CA ASN A 101 32.29 2.52 -11.42
C ASN A 101 30.75 2.53 -11.34
N ILE A 102 30.07 2.06 -12.40
CA ILE A 102 28.61 2.00 -12.45
C ILE A 102 28.10 0.94 -11.49
N LYS A 103 28.71 -0.25 -11.46
CA LYS A 103 28.38 -1.32 -10.50
C LYS A 103 28.49 -0.83 -9.06
N THR A 104 29.55 -0.07 -8.76
CA THR A 104 29.77 0.53 -7.43
C THR A 104 28.66 1.53 -7.09
N LEU A 105 28.30 2.41 -8.03
CA LEU A 105 27.23 3.39 -7.83
C LEU A 105 25.86 2.72 -7.62
N VAL A 106 25.57 1.66 -8.38
CA VAL A 106 24.36 0.86 -8.20
C VAL A 106 24.35 0.19 -6.82
N ARG A 107 25.49 -0.34 -6.36
CA ARG A 107 25.59 -0.91 -5.01
C ARG A 107 25.29 0.13 -3.93
N TYR A 108 25.83 1.34 -4.05
CA TYR A 108 25.52 2.43 -3.13
C TYR A 108 24.06 2.84 -3.13
N ALA A 109 23.39 2.80 -4.29
CA ALA A 109 21.95 3.07 -4.35
C ALA A 109 21.11 1.97 -3.68
N ILE A 110 21.52 0.71 -3.81
CA ILE A 110 20.84 -0.43 -3.15
C ILE A 110 20.99 -0.35 -1.62
N ASP A 111 22.17 0.02 -1.13
CA ASP A 111 22.47 0.08 0.32
C ASP A 111 22.07 1.42 0.97
N ALA A 112 21.48 2.35 0.21
CA ALA A 112 21.10 3.66 0.72
C ALA A 112 19.90 3.59 1.67
N GLU A 113 19.97 4.30 2.80
CA GLU A 113 18.86 4.40 3.76
C GLU A 113 17.63 5.13 3.19
N LYS A 114 17.83 5.98 2.19
CA LYS A 114 16.78 6.73 1.50
C LYS A 114 16.67 6.26 0.06
N ALA A 115 15.48 6.37 -0.51
CA ALA A 115 15.25 6.05 -1.92
C ALA A 115 16.20 6.86 -2.82
N VAL A 116 16.94 6.14 -3.67
CA VAL A 116 17.85 6.71 -4.67
C VAL A 116 17.38 6.29 -6.05
N HIS A 117 17.20 7.27 -6.95
CA HIS A 117 16.82 7.01 -8.34
C HIS A 117 18.05 7.01 -9.25
N LEU A 118 18.21 5.95 -10.05
CA LEU A 118 19.28 5.83 -11.03
C LEU A 118 18.72 5.85 -12.45
N LEU A 119 19.28 6.70 -13.29
CA LEU A 119 18.99 6.75 -14.72
C LEU A 119 20.22 6.29 -15.51
N PHE A 120 20.10 5.15 -16.20
CA PHE A 120 21.13 4.69 -17.13
C PHE A 120 20.97 5.36 -18.51
N THR A 121 21.99 6.07 -18.96
CA THR A 121 22.02 6.67 -20.31
C THR A 121 23.24 6.15 -21.09
N GLY A 122 23.10 6.05 -22.41
CA GLY A 122 24.20 5.61 -23.27
C GLY A 122 23.72 5.05 -24.62
N PRO A 123 24.63 4.72 -25.53
CA PRO A 123 24.30 4.16 -26.84
C PRO A 123 23.63 2.77 -26.75
N PRO A 124 22.99 2.28 -27.81
CA PRO A 124 22.54 0.89 -27.89
C PRO A 124 23.67 -0.10 -27.55
N ALA A 125 23.30 -1.27 -27.02
CA ALA A 125 24.23 -2.32 -26.60
C ALA A 125 25.23 -1.95 -25.49
N SER A 126 24.99 -0.89 -24.72
CA SER A 126 25.82 -0.50 -23.56
C SER A 126 25.47 -1.21 -22.24
N ALA A 127 24.95 -2.45 -22.31
CA ALA A 127 24.55 -3.28 -21.17
C ALA A 127 23.44 -2.72 -20.23
N LYS A 128 22.73 -1.63 -20.56
CA LYS A 128 21.68 -1.03 -19.69
C LYS A 128 20.58 -2.01 -19.31
N THR A 129 19.97 -2.66 -20.31
CA THR A 129 18.95 -3.69 -20.08
C THR A 129 19.52 -4.87 -19.28
N LEU A 130 20.79 -5.23 -19.49
CA LEU A 130 21.44 -6.29 -18.72
C LEU A 130 21.60 -5.91 -17.24
N PHE A 131 21.94 -4.65 -16.94
CA PHE A 131 21.90 -4.13 -15.56
C PHE A 131 20.51 -4.24 -14.95
N LEU A 132 19.45 -3.83 -15.67
CA LEU A 132 18.08 -3.94 -15.17
C LEU A 132 17.65 -5.42 -14.98
N MET A 133 18.06 -6.32 -15.86
CA MET A 133 17.78 -7.76 -15.73
C MET A 133 18.46 -8.37 -14.51
N GLU A 134 19.71 -7.99 -14.22
CA GLU A 134 20.38 -8.45 -13.00
C GLU A 134 19.74 -7.85 -11.76
N LEU A 135 19.35 -6.57 -11.79
CA LEU A 135 18.61 -5.93 -10.69
C LEU A 135 17.23 -6.55 -10.47
N ALA A 136 16.59 -7.12 -11.50
CA ALA A 136 15.32 -7.83 -11.36
C ALA A 136 15.45 -9.14 -10.57
N ARG A 137 16.68 -9.59 -10.30
CA ARG A 137 16.94 -10.70 -9.37
C ARG A 137 16.92 -10.24 -7.91
N LEU A 138 16.91 -8.93 -7.67
CA LEU A 138 16.74 -8.41 -6.32
C LEU A 138 15.36 -8.77 -5.80
N PRO A 139 15.28 -9.05 -4.49
CA PRO A 139 13.99 -9.24 -3.85
C PRO A 139 13.13 -7.99 -3.94
N ASP A 140 11.82 -8.20 -4.05
CA ASP A 140 10.85 -7.11 -4.10
C ASP A 140 11.17 -6.06 -5.19
N SER A 141 11.75 -6.55 -6.28
CA SER A 141 11.94 -5.80 -7.50
C SER A 141 10.76 -6.02 -8.44
N TYR A 142 10.35 -4.94 -9.11
CA TYR A 142 9.33 -4.98 -10.14
C TYR A 142 9.90 -4.45 -11.44
N TYR A 143 9.97 -5.32 -12.45
CA TYR A 143 10.40 -4.97 -13.80
C TYR A 143 9.22 -4.57 -14.67
N CYS A 144 9.26 -3.40 -15.27
CA CYS A 144 8.29 -2.96 -16.26
C CYS A 144 8.98 -2.41 -17.51
N LEU A 145 8.35 -2.67 -18.66
CA LEU A 145 8.73 -2.07 -19.93
C LEU A 145 7.84 -0.85 -20.16
N ALA A 146 8.44 0.32 -20.36
CA ALA A 146 7.72 1.58 -20.50
C ALA A 146 6.67 1.54 -21.62
N GLN A 147 6.97 0.92 -22.77
CA GLN A 147 6.04 0.85 -23.90
C GLN A 147 4.73 0.12 -23.60
N THR A 148 4.75 -0.85 -22.70
CA THR A 148 3.59 -1.69 -22.36
C THR A 148 2.92 -1.26 -21.05
N THR A 149 3.47 -0.26 -20.37
CA THR A 149 2.98 0.18 -19.07
C THR A 149 2.05 1.37 -19.27
N SER A 150 0.78 1.24 -18.87
CA SER A 150 -0.17 2.35 -18.89
C SER A 150 -0.07 3.20 -17.61
N GLN A 151 -0.52 4.45 -17.66
CA GLN A 151 -0.57 5.33 -16.49
C GLN A 151 -1.34 4.68 -15.31
N ALA A 152 -2.53 4.12 -15.58
CA ALA A 152 -3.33 3.44 -14.57
C ALA A 152 -2.65 2.17 -14.04
N GLY A 153 -1.95 1.44 -14.91
CA GLY A 153 -1.16 0.27 -14.53
C GLY A 153 0.00 0.64 -13.61
N LEU A 154 0.72 1.72 -13.93
CA LEU A 154 1.82 2.24 -13.12
C LEU A 154 1.32 2.74 -11.77
N ALA A 155 0.22 3.48 -11.73
CA ALA A 155 -0.39 3.92 -10.48
C ALA A 155 -0.79 2.72 -9.61
N ASN A 156 -1.50 1.74 -10.19
CA ASN A 156 -1.91 0.55 -9.46
C ASN A 156 -0.71 -0.26 -8.93
N LEU A 157 0.37 -0.37 -9.70
CA LEU A 157 1.62 -0.99 -9.28
C LEU A 157 2.19 -0.29 -8.04
N LEU A 158 2.31 1.04 -8.09
CA LEU A 158 2.84 1.83 -6.98
C LEU A 158 1.96 1.75 -5.73
N PHE A 159 0.64 1.75 -5.88
CA PHE A 159 -0.29 1.67 -4.74
C PHE A 159 -0.39 0.27 -4.15
N THR A 160 -0.46 -0.76 -5.00
CA THR A 160 -0.77 -2.14 -4.59
C THR A 160 0.48 -2.95 -4.27
N TYR A 161 1.50 -2.90 -5.13
CA TYR A 161 2.70 -3.75 -4.98
C TYR A 161 3.78 -3.07 -4.15
N GLN A 162 3.87 -1.73 -4.19
CA GLN A 162 4.84 -0.94 -3.42
C GLN A 162 6.28 -1.53 -3.45
N PRO A 163 6.84 -1.80 -4.63
CA PRO A 163 8.12 -2.50 -4.71
C PRO A 163 9.25 -1.66 -4.10
N GLN A 164 10.15 -2.30 -3.37
CA GLN A 164 11.41 -1.69 -2.96
C GLN A 164 12.25 -1.24 -4.16
N PHE A 165 12.28 -2.03 -5.25
CA PHE A 165 13.03 -1.69 -6.48
C PHE A 165 12.12 -1.64 -7.70
N LEU A 166 11.76 -0.44 -8.15
CA LEU A 166 11.08 -0.25 -9.43
C LEU A 166 12.10 -0.12 -10.57
N LEU A 167 12.02 -1.04 -11.54
CA LEU A 167 12.92 -1.11 -12.69
C LEU A 167 12.13 -0.81 -13.96
N ILE A 168 12.45 0.31 -14.62
CA ILE A 168 11.76 0.76 -15.83
C ILE A 168 12.73 0.68 -17.02
N ASP A 169 12.49 -0.25 -17.94
CA ASP A 169 13.23 -0.31 -19.20
C ASP A 169 12.58 0.56 -20.27
N GLU A 170 13.40 1.09 -21.18
CA GLU A 170 13.01 2.05 -22.22
C GLU A 170 12.24 3.27 -21.67
N ILE A 171 12.67 3.80 -20.52
CA ILE A 171 12.00 4.93 -19.82
C ILE A 171 11.75 6.15 -20.72
N ASP A 172 12.52 6.34 -21.78
CA ASP A 172 12.32 7.38 -22.80
C ASP A 172 11.01 7.23 -23.59
N ARG A 173 10.34 6.08 -23.48
CA ARG A 173 9.01 5.82 -24.06
C ARG A 173 7.85 6.23 -23.17
N LEU A 174 8.10 6.60 -21.91
CA LEU A 174 7.06 7.13 -21.04
C LEU A 174 6.59 8.50 -21.52
N THR A 175 5.27 8.73 -21.45
CA THR A 175 4.67 10.04 -21.76
C THR A 175 4.56 10.91 -20.49
N GLY A 176 4.28 12.21 -20.65
CA GLY A 176 4.14 13.14 -19.51
C GLY A 176 3.09 12.72 -18.47
N GLU A 177 2.06 11.98 -18.87
CA GLU A 177 1.04 11.43 -17.96
C GLU A 177 1.62 10.41 -16.97
N HIS A 178 2.58 9.61 -17.41
CA HIS A 178 3.28 8.62 -16.57
C HIS A 178 4.20 9.31 -15.56
N VAL A 179 4.87 10.39 -15.98
CA VAL A 179 5.77 11.16 -15.10
C VAL A 179 4.99 11.79 -13.95
N GLY A 180 3.75 12.23 -14.18
CA GLY A 180 2.88 12.74 -13.11
C GLY A 180 2.62 11.71 -12.00
N VAL A 181 2.50 10.43 -12.36
CA VAL A 181 2.28 9.33 -11.41
C VAL A 181 3.56 8.96 -10.65
N LEU A 182 4.73 9.14 -11.26
CA LEU A 182 6.01 8.89 -10.57
C LEU A 182 6.37 9.99 -9.56
N ASN A 183 5.78 11.18 -9.70
CA ASN A 183 6.03 12.34 -8.83
C ASN A 183 4.98 12.52 -7.72
N SER A 184 3.91 11.73 -7.73
CA SER A 184 2.80 11.80 -6.76
C SER A 184 3.07 10.98 -5.53
#